data_AF-A0A6L2PU37-F1
#
_entry.id   AF-A0A6L2PU37-F1
#
_cell.length_a   1.000
_cell.length_b   1.000
_cell.length_c   1.000
_cell.angle_alpha   90.00
_cell.angle_beta   90.00
_cell.angle_gamma   90.00
#
_symmetry.space_group_name_H-M   'P 1'
#
loop_
_entity.id
_entity.type
_entity.pdbx_description
1 polymer ?
#
loop_
_entity_poly.entity_id
_entity_poly.type
_entity_poly.pdbx_seq_one_letter_code
_entity_poly.pdbx_strand_id
1 'polypeptide(L)'
;MRQEQVWRIGLLEYQKRNAFMGGDDNVSMCQIHLICMFVSHMSSNANQVSLKNISLHLSGKFRCEVSTDAALFTTKCSEDELAVLDFPDSRPVMTVVSTSCRVGKLLTVECASEPSLSPPTLTFYVNNRAMSQDMVTAWAGGAMLRTQLNRTDFSPRGELGLKCVASVMGLYNISSGSIAIWLEQGEPPGCGDEGKTST
;
A
#
# COMPACT_ATOMS: atom_id res chain seq x y z
N MET A 1 15.29 9.00 -43.65
CA MET A 1 15.49 8.56 -42.25
C MET A 1 15.16 9.72 -41.33
N ARG A 2 14.08 9.68 -40.55
CA ARG A 2 13.82 10.68 -39.51
C ARG A 2 13.11 9.99 -38.35
N GLN A 3 13.73 10.13 -37.18
CA GLN A 3 13.64 9.30 -35.99
C GLN A 3 12.21 9.05 -35.49
N GLU A 4 11.95 7.81 -35.10
CA GLU A 4 10.92 7.44 -34.13
C GLU A 4 11.02 8.38 -32.92
N GLN A 5 9.95 9.10 -32.64
CA GLN A 5 9.84 9.90 -31.43
C GLN A 5 9.03 9.07 -30.44
N VAL A 6 9.73 8.37 -29.54
CA VAL A 6 9.11 7.65 -28.44
C VAL A 6 8.83 8.66 -27.33
N TRP A 7 7.56 8.90 -27.03
CA TRP A 7 7.09 9.74 -25.93
C TRP A 7 6.55 8.82 -24.84
N ARG A 8 6.85 9.10 -23.56
CA ARG A 8 6.28 8.35 -22.44
C ARG A 8 5.65 9.30 -21.46
N ILE A 9 4.32 9.29 -21.40
CA ILE A 9 3.60 9.70 -20.19
C ILE A 9 3.39 8.39 -19.40
N GLY A 10 3.53 8.47 -18.08
CA GLY A 10 3.57 7.29 -17.22
C GLY A 10 3.18 7.66 -15.81
N LEU A 11 3.09 6.65 -14.95
CA LEU A 11 2.71 6.82 -13.56
C LEU A 11 3.70 7.72 -12.82
N LEU A 12 3.17 8.69 -12.07
CA LEU A 12 3.96 9.54 -11.17
C LEU A 12 3.56 9.27 -9.72
N GLU A 13 4.59 9.08 -8.90
CA GLU A 13 4.44 8.89 -7.46
C GLU A 13 4.23 10.24 -6.77
N TYR A 14 3.13 10.36 -6.03
CA TYR A 14 2.89 11.49 -5.16
C TYR A 14 3.72 11.35 -3.87
N GLN A 15 4.50 12.37 -3.53
CA GLN A 15 5.26 12.43 -2.27
C GLN A 15 4.55 13.38 -1.30
N LYS A 16 3.93 12.82 -0.27
CA LYS A 16 3.22 13.59 0.77
C LYS A 16 4.23 14.27 1.68
N ARG A 17 4.53 15.55 1.42
CA ARG A 17 5.29 16.36 2.39
C ARG A 17 4.35 16.75 3.54
N ASN A 18 4.70 16.38 4.77
CA ASN A 18 4.02 16.85 5.98
C ASN A 18 3.96 18.38 6.00
N ALA A 19 2.82 18.95 5.62
CA ALA A 19 2.53 20.35 5.84
C ALA A 19 2.13 20.50 7.32
N PHE A 20 3.11 20.75 8.19
CA PHE A 20 2.85 21.20 9.54
C PHE A 20 2.37 22.66 9.45
N MET A 21 1.06 22.87 9.42
CA MET A 21 0.49 24.20 9.60
C MET A 21 0.53 24.53 11.09
N GLY A 22 1.55 25.30 11.50
CA GLY A 22 1.53 26.00 12.77
C GLY A 22 0.31 26.92 12.81
N GLY A 23 -0.50 26.77 13.86
CA GLY A 23 -1.68 27.59 14.08
C GLY A 23 -1.27 29.02 14.42
N ASP A 24 -1.73 29.95 13.58
CA ASP A 24 -2.00 31.33 13.95
C ASP A 24 -3.43 31.63 13.53
N ASP A 25 -4.23 32.07 14.50
CA ASP A 25 -5.63 32.44 14.36
C ASP A 25 -5.78 33.60 13.38
N ASN A 26 -6.20 33.30 12.14
CA ASN A 26 -7.11 34.04 11.26
C ASN A 26 -6.85 33.67 9.80
N VAL A 27 -7.26 32.46 9.38
CA VAL A 27 -7.26 32.08 7.97
C VAL A 27 -8.66 31.61 7.60
N SER A 28 -9.37 32.45 6.85
CA SER A 28 -10.59 32.07 6.15
C SER A 28 -10.30 30.90 5.22
N MET A 29 -10.87 29.73 5.51
CA MET A 29 -10.79 28.56 4.65
C MET A 29 -12.02 28.53 3.71
N CYS A 30 -11.82 28.77 2.41
CA CYS A 30 -12.37 27.94 1.33
C CYS A 30 -12.03 28.49 -0.08
N GLN A 31 -11.78 27.55 -1.00
CA GLN A 31 -11.85 27.68 -2.48
C GLN A 31 -10.65 28.38 -3.19
N ILE A 32 -10.00 27.92 -4.27
CA ILE A 32 -10.26 26.99 -5.39
C ILE A 32 -8.90 26.63 -6.06
N HIS A 33 -8.66 25.36 -6.38
CA HIS A 33 -7.92 24.88 -7.58
C HIS A 33 -6.59 25.58 -7.98
N LEU A 34 -5.57 25.66 -7.10
CA LEU A 34 -4.21 26.01 -7.55
C LEU A 34 -3.40 24.74 -7.86
N ILE A 35 -3.31 24.42 -9.15
CA ILE A 35 -2.38 23.41 -9.68
C ILE A 35 -0.98 24.03 -9.66
N CYS A 36 -0.27 23.92 -8.54
CA CYS A 36 1.14 24.32 -8.44
C CYS A 36 2.07 23.24 -9.00
N MET A 37 1.79 22.74 -10.21
CA MET A 37 2.71 21.84 -10.92
C MET A 37 3.69 22.67 -11.75
N PHE A 38 4.96 22.31 -11.72
CA PHE A 38 6.00 23.00 -12.51
C PHE A 38 6.78 21.99 -13.35
N VAL A 39 7.17 22.39 -14.55
CA VAL A 39 8.05 21.59 -15.40
C VAL A 39 9.49 21.73 -14.91
N SER A 40 10.16 20.60 -14.69
CA SER A 40 11.56 20.56 -14.32
C SER A 40 12.43 20.66 -15.58
N HIS A 41 12.86 21.87 -15.93
CA HIS A 41 13.73 22.10 -17.09
C HIS A 41 15.04 21.28 -17.06
N MET A 42 15.55 20.97 -15.87
CA MET A 42 16.77 20.18 -15.69
C MET A 42 16.60 18.68 -15.99
N SER A 43 15.37 18.17 -15.93
CA SER A 43 15.06 16.76 -16.16
C SER A 43 14.05 16.57 -17.30
N SER A 44 13.87 17.60 -18.13
CA SER A 44 13.03 17.56 -19.31
C SER A 44 13.89 17.79 -20.55
N ASN A 45 13.52 17.15 -21.66
CA ASN A 45 14.21 17.26 -22.93
C ASN A 45 13.20 17.25 -24.09
N ALA A 46 13.69 17.12 -25.32
CA ALA A 46 12.85 17.13 -26.51
C ALA A 46 11.78 16.01 -26.55
N ASN A 47 11.93 14.92 -25.79
CA ASN A 47 11.06 13.74 -25.82
C ASN A 47 10.40 13.40 -24.47
N GLN A 48 10.76 14.10 -23.40
CA GLN A 48 10.34 13.80 -22.04
C GLN A 48 10.09 15.10 -21.27
N VAL A 49 8.93 15.19 -20.63
CA VAL A 49 8.59 16.29 -19.72
C VAL A 49 8.51 15.74 -18.31
N SER A 50 9.35 16.26 -17.41
CA SER A 50 9.31 15.92 -15.99
C SER A 50 8.53 16.96 -15.20
N LEU A 51 7.52 16.53 -14.46
CA LEU A 51 6.66 17.38 -13.65
C LEU A 51 7.07 17.31 -12.17
N LYS A 52 6.98 18.44 -11.47
CA LYS A 52 7.24 18.55 -10.02
C LYS A 52 6.02 19.11 -9.30
N ASN A 53 5.91 18.77 -8.02
CA ASN A 53 4.85 19.22 -7.12
C ASN A 53 3.45 18.86 -7.66
N ILE A 54 3.32 17.59 -8.02
CA ILE A 54 2.10 17.01 -8.58
C ILE A 54 1.11 16.77 -7.43
N SER A 55 -0.17 17.00 -7.66
CA SER A 55 -1.26 16.65 -6.75
C SER A 55 -2.13 15.55 -7.36
N LEU A 56 -2.90 14.85 -6.53
CA LEU A 56 -3.70 13.70 -6.97
C LEU A 56 -4.80 14.08 -7.98
N HIS A 57 -5.28 15.32 -7.93
CA HIS A 57 -6.24 15.88 -8.89
C HIS A 57 -5.67 16.08 -10.31
N LEU A 58 -4.35 15.94 -10.50
CA LEU A 58 -3.73 16.02 -11.83
C LEU A 58 -3.86 14.73 -12.63
N SER A 59 -4.46 13.67 -12.09
CA SER A 59 -4.74 12.47 -12.87
C SER A 59 -5.72 12.81 -14.00
N GLY A 60 -5.38 12.43 -15.23
CA GLY A 60 -6.19 12.74 -16.41
C GLY A 60 -5.40 12.74 -17.70
N LYS A 61 -6.01 13.25 -18.76
CA LYS A 61 -5.45 13.26 -20.11
C LYS A 61 -4.61 14.50 -20.35
N PHE A 62 -3.35 14.32 -20.74
CA PHE A 62 -2.42 15.39 -21.06
C PHE A 62 -2.15 15.43 -22.55
N ARG A 63 -2.12 16.65 -23.10
CA ARG A 63 -1.78 16.91 -24.51
C ARG A 63 -0.46 17.65 -24.58
N CYS A 64 0.48 17.11 -25.34
CA CYS A 64 1.71 17.80 -25.72
C CYS A 64 1.52 18.37 -27.14
N GLU A 65 1.90 19.64 -27.32
CA GLU A 65 1.85 20.35 -28.59
C GLU A 65 3.25 20.84 -28.95
N VAL A 66 3.70 20.52 -30.17
CA VAL A 66 4.97 21.00 -30.72
C VAL A 66 4.67 21.78 -31.99
N SER A 67 5.09 23.04 -32.03
CA SER A 67 4.93 23.95 -33.15
C SER A 67 6.29 24.30 -33.73
N THR A 68 6.47 24.12 -35.04
CA THR A 68 7.71 24.49 -35.74
C THR A 68 7.53 25.84 -36.44
N ASP A 69 8.47 26.76 -36.24
CA ASP A 69 8.51 28.08 -36.88
C ASP A 69 9.10 28.00 -38.31
N ALA A 70 8.49 27.17 -39.15
CA ALA A 70 8.77 27.11 -40.58
C ALA A 70 7.62 27.78 -41.34
N ALA A 71 7.88 28.23 -42.57
CA ALA A 71 6.95 29.01 -43.42
C ALA A 71 5.53 28.43 -43.61
N LEU A 72 5.30 27.18 -43.19
CA LEU A 72 4.01 26.52 -43.07
C LEU A 72 3.88 26.04 -41.62
N PHE A 73 3.35 26.89 -40.73
CA PHE A 73 3.10 26.56 -39.33
C PHE A 73 2.43 25.20 -39.22
N THR A 74 3.19 24.18 -38.81
CA THR A 74 2.68 22.82 -38.65
C THR A 74 2.75 22.48 -37.17
N THR A 75 1.58 22.27 -36.59
CA THR A 75 1.43 21.85 -35.20
C THR A 75 1.25 20.34 -35.14
N LYS A 76 2.08 19.65 -34.35
CA LYS A 76 1.86 18.24 -34.01
C LYS A 76 1.39 18.12 -32.57
N CYS A 77 0.38 17.29 -32.36
CA CYS A 77 -0.16 17.04 -31.03
C CYS A 77 -0.18 15.55 -30.74
N SER A 78 0.11 15.19 -29.49
CA SER A 78 -0.05 13.84 -28.95
C SER A 78 -0.74 13.93 -27.60
N GLU A 79 -1.58 12.96 -27.30
CA GLU A 79 -2.31 12.87 -26.05
C GLU A 79 -2.01 11.55 -25.37
N ASP A 80 -1.92 11.55 -24.04
CA ASP A 80 -1.72 10.35 -23.23
C ASP A 80 -2.32 10.55 -21.83
N GLU A 81 -2.50 9.47 -21.07
CA GLU A 81 -3.10 9.49 -19.74
C GLU A 81 -2.05 9.46 -18.63
N LEU A 82 -2.15 10.42 -17.70
CA LEU A 82 -1.37 10.46 -16.47
C LEU A 82 -2.22 9.96 -15.30
N ALA A 83 -1.70 8.95 -14.59
CA ALA A 83 -2.25 8.52 -13.31
C ALA A 83 -1.28 8.91 -12.18
N VAL A 84 -1.79 9.66 -11.19
CA VAL A 84 -1.04 10.05 -10.00
C VAL A 84 -1.50 9.16 -8.85
N LEU A 85 -0.56 8.48 -8.19
CA LEU A 85 -0.85 7.55 -7.11
C LEU A 85 -0.30 8.05 -5.78
N ASP A 86 -1.07 7.79 -4.74
CA ASP A 86 -0.71 8.03 -3.34
C ASP A 86 -0.46 6.69 -2.66
N PHE A 87 0.79 6.43 -2.31
CA PHE A 87 1.17 5.21 -1.61
C PHE A 87 1.18 5.46 -0.10
N PRO A 88 0.82 4.45 0.73
CA PRO A 88 0.98 4.57 2.17
C PRO A 88 2.47 4.69 2.54
N ASP A 89 2.80 5.70 3.34
CA ASP A 89 4.16 5.97 3.82
C ASP A 89 4.62 4.93 4.85
N SER A 90 3.67 4.38 5.59
CA SER A 90 3.94 3.39 6.64
C SER A 90 3.66 1.95 6.20
N ARG A 91 4.40 1.02 6.82
CA ARG A 91 4.16 -0.42 6.64
C ARG A 91 2.79 -0.79 7.20
N PRO A 92 2.06 -1.72 6.58
CA PRO A 92 0.82 -2.21 7.15
C PRO A 92 1.10 -2.87 8.50
N VAL A 93 0.19 -2.63 9.45
CA VAL A 93 0.25 -3.19 10.80
C VAL A 93 -0.63 -4.42 10.85
N MET A 94 -0.06 -5.51 11.35
CA MET A 94 -0.79 -6.77 11.50
C MET A 94 -1.10 -7.01 12.98
N THR A 95 -2.32 -7.42 13.25
CA THR A 95 -2.81 -7.66 14.61
C THR A 95 -3.56 -8.98 14.66
N VAL A 96 -3.24 -9.81 15.64
CA VAL A 96 -3.89 -11.10 15.85
C VAL A 96 -5.13 -10.85 16.72
N VAL A 97 -6.32 -11.00 16.13
CA VAL A 97 -7.59 -10.71 16.79
C VAL A 97 -8.05 -11.88 17.65
N SER A 98 -7.90 -13.10 17.13
CA SER A 98 -8.11 -14.30 17.92
C SER A 98 -7.15 -15.41 17.48
N THR A 99 -6.34 -15.85 18.43
CA THR A 99 -5.58 -17.09 18.36
C THR A 99 -6.10 -18.00 19.44
N SER A 100 -6.65 -19.13 19.02
CA SER A 100 -6.56 -20.30 19.87
C SER A 100 -5.56 -21.21 19.18
N CYS A 101 -4.37 -21.34 19.78
CA CYS A 101 -3.22 -22.06 19.23
C CYS A 101 -3.42 -23.59 19.27
N ARG A 102 -4.64 -24.06 19.00
CA ARG A 102 -4.96 -25.47 18.85
C ARG A 102 -5.23 -25.74 17.37
N VAL A 103 -4.65 -26.81 16.86
CA VAL A 103 -4.88 -27.29 15.49
C VAL A 103 -6.39 -27.43 15.24
N GLY A 104 -6.85 -26.92 14.10
CA GLY A 104 -8.27 -26.97 13.71
C GLY A 104 -9.14 -25.86 14.29
N LYS A 105 -8.59 -24.93 15.08
CA LYS A 105 -9.31 -23.71 15.48
C LYS A 105 -9.10 -22.56 14.50
N LEU A 106 -10.05 -21.63 14.50
CA LEU A 106 -10.06 -20.47 13.61
C LEU A 106 -9.00 -19.45 14.05
N LEU A 107 -8.09 -19.13 13.14
CA LEU A 107 -7.17 -18.01 13.24
C LEU A 107 -7.83 -16.79 12.58
N THR A 108 -7.94 -15.70 13.34
CA THR A 108 -8.40 -14.41 12.82
C THR A 108 -7.30 -13.36 12.96
N VAL A 109 -6.88 -12.79 11.83
CA VAL A 109 -5.81 -11.79 11.77
C VAL A 109 -6.32 -10.60 11.00
N GLU A 110 -6.06 -9.42 11.52
CA GLU A 110 -6.34 -8.16 10.89
C GLU A 110 -5.04 -7.53 10.38
N CYS A 111 -5.10 -6.94 9.20
CA CYS A 111 -4.02 -6.16 8.64
C CYS A 111 -4.59 -4.81 8.23
N ALA A 112 -4.01 -3.73 8.74
CA ALA A 112 -4.41 -2.36 8.45
C ALA A 112 -3.25 -1.62 7.77
N SER A 113 -3.53 -0.94 6.67
CA SER A 113 -2.63 0.03 6.05
C SER A 113 -3.08 1.44 6.37
N GLU A 114 -2.17 2.40 6.30
CA GLU A 114 -2.52 3.80 6.42
C GLU A 114 -3.51 4.24 5.33
N PRO A 115 -4.46 5.14 5.63
CA PRO A 115 -5.37 5.69 4.64
C PRO A 115 -4.60 6.31 3.48
N SER A 116 -4.90 5.84 2.28
CA SER A 116 -4.35 6.35 1.02
C SER A 116 -5.49 6.53 0.02
N LEU A 117 -5.32 7.50 -0.87
CA LEU A 117 -6.30 7.73 -1.96
C LEU A 117 -6.31 6.60 -2.99
N SER A 118 -5.25 5.79 -3.03
CA SER A 118 -5.17 4.55 -3.79
C SER A 118 -5.16 3.36 -2.82
N PRO A 119 -6.33 2.81 -2.42
CA PRO A 119 -6.39 1.74 -1.43
C PRO A 119 -5.55 0.53 -1.87
N PRO A 120 -4.63 0.04 -1.01
CA PRO A 120 -3.81 -1.10 -1.37
C PRO A 120 -4.63 -2.40 -1.33
N THR A 121 -4.27 -3.32 -2.20
CA THR A 121 -4.67 -4.72 -2.09
C THR A 121 -3.82 -5.40 -1.04
N LEU A 122 -4.44 -5.87 0.05
CA LEU A 122 -3.75 -6.56 1.13
C LEU A 122 -3.78 -8.07 0.91
N THR A 123 -2.60 -8.68 0.88
CA THR A 123 -2.44 -10.14 0.71
C THR A 123 -1.76 -10.72 1.94
N PHE A 124 -2.35 -11.76 2.51
CA PHE A 124 -1.77 -12.49 3.63
C PHE A 124 -0.91 -13.66 3.15
N TYR A 125 0.19 -13.87 3.86
CA TYR A 125 1.15 -14.94 3.62
C TYR A 125 1.34 -15.76 4.89
N VAL A 126 1.25 -17.08 4.75
CA VAL A 126 1.59 -18.07 5.77
C VAL A 126 2.83 -18.82 5.31
N ASN A 127 3.95 -18.71 6.02
CA ASN A 127 5.23 -19.32 5.63
C ASN A 127 5.58 -19.05 4.15
N ASN A 128 5.45 -17.79 3.74
CA ASN A 128 5.67 -17.28 2.38
C ASN A 128 4.72 -17.83 1.30
N ARG A 129 3.63 -18.53 1.67
CA ARG A 129 2.56 -18.93 0.75
C ARG A 129 1.40 -17.95 0.85
N ALA A 130 0.99 -17.39 -0.29
CA ALA A 130 -0.16 -16.50 -0.36
C ALA A 130 -1.44 -17.27 -0.03
N MET A 131 -2.28 -16.67 0.81
CA MET A 131 -3.59 -17.21 1.17
C MET A 131 -4.62 -16.91 0.08
N SER A 132 -5.64 -17.77 -0.06
CA SER A 132 -6.74 -17.52 -1.00
C SER A 132 -7.50 -16.25 -0.60
N GLN A 133 -7.89 -15.47 -1.60
CA GLN A 133 -8.68 -14.26 -1.41
C GLN A 133 -10.09 -14.56 -0.90
N ASP A 134 -10.59 -15.80 -1.08
CA ASP A 134 -11.88 -16.25 -0.52
C ASP A 134 -11.91 -16.24 1.02
N MET A 135 -10.74 -16.33 1.66
CA MET A 135 -10.58 -16.33 3.11
C MET A 135 -10.36 -14.91 3.68
N VAL A 136 -10.26 -13.91 2.79
CA VAL A 136 -9.89 -12.54 3.11
C VAL A 136 -11.08 -11.62 2.90
N THR A 137 -11.48 -10.91 3.95
CA THR A 137 -12.49 -9.84 3.86
C THR A 137 -11.78 -8.50 3.88
N ALA A 138 -11.76 -7.78 2.75
CA ALA A 138 -11.07 -6.51 2.59
C ALA A 138 -12.04 -5.30 2.65
N TRP A 139 -11.54 -4.17 3.13
CA TRP A 139 -12.18 -2.85 3.11
C TRP A 139 -11.16 -1.78 2.72
N ALA A 140 -11.60 -0.51 2.62
CA ALA A 140 -10.72 0.59 2.30
C ALA A 140 -9.60 0.74 3.36
N GLY A 141 -8.38 0.37 3.01
CA GLY A 141 -7.20 0.47 3.88
C GLY A 141 -7.03 -0.68 4.88
N GLY A 142 -7.79 -1.77 4.79
CA GLY A 142 -7.62 -2.89 5.72
C GLY A 142 -8.21 -4.21 5.21
N ALA A 143 -7.81 -5.31 5.84
CA ALA A 143 -8.29 -6.63 5.51
C ALA A 143 -8.21 -7.57 6.71
N MET A 144 -9.12 -8.53 6.76
CA MET A 144 -9.18 -9.56 7.78
C MET A 144 -9.07 -10.94 7.14
N LEU A 145 -8.11 -11.74 7.60
CA LEU A 145 -7.95 -13.15 7.26
C LEU A 145 -8.66 -14.02 8.30
N ARG A 146 -9.53 -14.93 7.84
CA ARG A 146 -10.16 -15.96 8.66
C ARG A 146 -9.87 -17.33 8.07
N THR A 147 -8.98 -18.09 8.70
CA THR A 147 -8.58 -19.42 8.22
C THR A 147 -8.43 -20.40 9.37
N GLN A 148 -8.54 -21.69 9.09
CA GLN A 148 -8.16 -22.74 10.03
C GLN A 148 -6.73 -23.19 9.73
N LEU A 149 -5.91 -23.33 10.77
CA LEU A 149 -4.54 -23.81 10.62
C LEU A 149 -4.46 -25.32 10.83
N ASN A 150 -3.75 -25.98 9.92
CA ASN A 150 -3.44 -27.40 10.00
C ASN A 150 -2.03 -27.62 10.55
N ARG A 151 -1.76 -28.81 11.08
CA ARG A 151 -0.43 -29.17 11.59
C ARG A 151 0.66 -29.10 10.51
N THR A 152 0.28 -29.30 9.25
CA THR A 152 1.16 -29.18 8.06
C THR A 152 1.60 -27.76 7.75
N ASP A 153 0.90 -26.77 8.30
CA ASP A 153 1.24 -25.36 8.07
C ASP A 153 2.41 -24.92 8.95
N PHE A 154 2.65 -25.61 10.06
CA PHE A 154 3.74 -25.31 10.99
C PHE A 154 5.05 -25.95 10.53
N SER A 155 6.17 -25.29 10.84
CA SER A 155 7.49 -25.86 10.69
C SER A 155 7.65 -27.11 11.58
N PRO A 156 8.68 -27.95 11.33
CA PRO A 156 8.99 -29.07 12.23
C PRO A 156 9.23 -28.65 13.68
N ARG A 157 9.55 -27.37 13.92
CA ARG A 157 9.75 -26.78 15.26
C ARG A 157 8.45 -26.24 15.89
N GLY A 158 7.33 -26.34 15.18
CA GLY A 158 6.03 -25.82 15.65
C GLY A 158 5.85 -24.32 15.42
N GLU A 159 6.67 -23.69 14.60
CA GLU A 159 6.62 -22.25 14.29
C GLU A 159 5.91 -22.00 12.96
N LEU A 160 5.05 -20.98 12.92
CA LEU A 160 4.39 -20.51 11.72
C LEU A 160 4.54 -18.99 11.61
N GLY A 161 5.11 -18.51 10.51
CA GLY A 161 5.28 -17.10 10.22
C GLY A 161 4.11 -16.54 9.41
N LEU A 162 3.49 -15.48 9.92
CA LEU A 162 2.51 -14.67 9.21
C LEU A 162 3.14 -13.39 8.69
N LYS A 163 2.72 -12.96 7.50
CA LYS A 163 3.12 -11.68 6.91
C LYS A 163 1.98 -11.13 6.07
N CYS A 164 1.75 -9.82 6.13
CA CYS A 164 0.82 -9.12 5.26
C CYS A 164 1.62 -8.26 4.27
N VAL A 165 1.17 -8.20 3.02
CA VAL A 165 1.76 -7.36 1.98
C VAL A 165 0.68 -6.46 1.40
N ALA A 166 0.93 -5.15 1.46
CA ALA A 166 0.13 -4.14 0.79
C ALA A 166 0.70 -3.90 -0.61
N SER A 167 -0.13 -4.08 -1.64
CA SER A 167 0.23 -3.82 -3.03
C SER A 167 -0.70 -2.79 -3.65
N VAL A 168 -0.14 -1.75 -4.26
CA VAL A 168 -0.91 -0.75 -5.01
C VAL A 168 -0.67 -0.99 -6.50
N MET A 169 -1.67 -1.58 -7.16
CA MET A 169 -1.67 -1.91 -8.60
C MET A 169 -0.42 -2.67 -9.08
N GLY A 170 0.23 -3.45 -8.21
CA GLY A 170 1.45 -4.20 -8.55
C GLY A 170 2.72 -3.36 -8.73
N LEU A 171 2.64 -2.04 -8.57
CA LEU A 171 3.76 -1.10 -8.76
C LEU A 171 4.52 -0.83 -7.46
N TYR A 172 3.80 -0.83 -6.35
CA TYR A 172 4.34 -0.57 -5.02
C TYR A 172 3.94 -1.71 -4.09
N ASN A 173 4.93 -2.33 -3.43
CA ASN A 173 4.72 -3.44 -2.53
C ASN A 173 5.45 -3.17 -1.21
N ILE A 174 4.70 -3.06 -0.12
CA ILE A 174 5.26 -2.89 1.21
C ILE A 174 4.71 -3.96 2.16
N SER A 175 5.61 -4.58 2.93
CA SER A 175 5.21 -5.64 3.85
C SER A 175 5.18 -5.21 5.30
N SER A 176 4.25 -5.80 6.04
CA SER A 176 4.19 -5.74 7.50
C SER A 176 5.41 -6.39 8.15
N GLY A 177 5.56 -6.18 9.45
CA GLY A 177 6.36 -7.06 10.30
C GLY A 177 5.80 -8.49 10.27
N SER A 178 6.67 -9.47 10.51
CA SER A 178 6.25 -10.88 10.59
C SER A 178 5.82 -11.21 12.01
N ILE A 179 4.73 -11.96 12.16
CA ILE A 179 4.26 -12.47 13.45
C ILE A 179 4.46 -13.98 13.47
N ALA A 180 5.15 -14.49 14.49
CA ALA A 180 5.31 -15.92 14.69
C ALA A 180 4.21 -16.47 15.61
N ILE A 181 3.52 -17.52 15.17
CA ILE A 181 2.56 -18.30 15.96
C ILE A 181 3.17 -19.66 16.27
N TRP A 182 3.06 -20.08 17.53
CA TRP A 182 3.56 -21.37 18.01
C TRP A 182 2.40 -22.34 18.24
N LEU A 183 2.61 -23.60 17.88
CA LEU A 183 1.66 -24.68 18.18
C LEU A 183 1.63 -24.95 19.69
N GLU A 184 0.47 -24.84 20.35
CA GLU A 184 0.37 -25.32 21.73
C GLU A 184 0.41 -26.84 21.75
N GLN A 185 1.45 -27.38 22.39
CA GLN A 185 1.53 -28.79 22.74
C GLN A 185 0.62 -29.01 23.95
N GLY A 186 -0.20 -30.07 23.93
CA GLY A 186 -1.14 -30.35 25.02
C GLY A 186 -0.46 -30.44 26.40
N GLU A 187 -0.98 -29.61 27.32
CA GLU A 187 -0.95 -29.64 28.80
C GLU A 187 0.34 -29.26 29.56
N PRO A 188 0.26 -28.33 30.55
CA PRO A 188 1.04 -28.43 31.78
C PRO A 188 0.36 -29.39 32.79
N PRO A 189 1.12 -30.25 33.50
CA PRO A 189 0.57 -31.14 34.53
C PRO A 189 0.13 -30.34 35.77
N GLY A 190 -1.07 -30.66 36.27
CA GLY A 190 -1.49 -30.53 37.67
C GLY A 190 -1.32 -29.17 38.32
N CYS A 191 -2.43 -28.42 38.45
CA CYS A 191 -2.56 -27.57 39.62
C CYS A 191 -2.63 -28.53 40.82
N GLY A 192 -1.51 -28.67 41.53
CA GLY A 192 -1.45 -29.44 42.77
C GLY A 192 -2.38 -28.82 43.80
N ASP A 193 -3.16 -29.68 44.45
CA ASP A 193 -3.85 -29.36 45.69
C ASP A 193 -2.83 -28.83 46.70
N GLU A 194 -2.88 -27.53 47.03
CA GLU A 194 -2.44 -27.08 48.35
C GLU A 194 -3.64 -27.15 49.28
N GLY A 195 -3.55 -28.15 50.14
CA GLY A 195 -4.54 -28.48 51.15
C GLY A 195 -4.81 -27.33 52.12
N LYS A 196 -6.03 -27.39 52.63
CA LYS A 196 -6.44 -26.87 53.93
C LYS A 196 -5.28 -26.83 54.93
N THR A 197 -5.07 -25.69 55.56
CA THR A 197 -4.92 -25.66 57.02
C THR A 197 -5.57 -24.39 57.55
N SER A 198 -6.73 -24.59 58.17
CA SER A 198 -7.30 -23.71 59.18
C SER A 198 -6.55 -23.98 60.48
N THR A 199 -5.97 -22.96 61.10
CA THR A 199 -5.93 -22.71 62.56
C THR A 199 -5.40 -21.31 62.78
#